data_AF-A0A3D8GX92-F1
#
_entry.id   AF-A0A3D8GX92-F1
#
_cell.length_a   1.000
_cell.length_b   1.000
_cell.length_c   1.000
_cell.angle_alpha   90.00
_cell.angle_beta   90.00
_cell.angle_gamma   90.00
#
_symmetry.space_group_name_H-M   'P 1'
#
loop_
_entity.id
_entity.type
_entity.pdbx_description
1 polymer ?
#
loop_
_entity_poly.entity_id
_entity_poly.type
_entity_poly.pdbx_seq_one_letter_code
_entity_poly.pdbx_strand_id
1 'polypeptide(L)'
;MVNNRTKERIGVNLVQTIVETDWESGWQEYAAQNDDAVDGIILMRKGSKHQSDTGGVVFVQVKCGGNGYRQDQKQYPNHLCINLGKEYLEKHLPRWKKVPGPVVLIFVDDSQSKKNPPAWWVDLRSDCISPTNQGLVLIPKSQRFGHHAKGDFHSLCGPGPSDRQLMTIKLKREDQVPIQLGRDESLRSDAWEFYKNWREDHEACFHDEFGFIAVNRVGWKHITRIGRSPERIVQSWLLLGAARQMILQNANTAYLGHAKVDQLPSGATRIVDYLGLRANVIFPHRHQSVVQVVLKRQRILDTDYGEREKQKIWFYSVYEPRRGMQAG
;
A
#
# COMPACT_ATOMS: atom_id res chain seq x y z
N MET A 1 -25.57 -2.56 -38.43
CA MET A 1 -24.34 -2.86 -37.66
C MET A 1 -23.87 -1.58 -36.98
N VAL A 2 -23.64 -1.61 -35.66
CA VAL A 2 -23.00 -0.48 -34.97
C VAL A 2 -21.52 -0.49 -35.33
N ASN A 3 -20.98 0.64 -35.80
CA ASN A 3 -19.57 0.81 -36.18
C ASN A 3 -18.65 0.54 -34.96
N ASN A 4 -17.51 -0.12 -35.16
CA ASN A 4 -16.53 -0.39 -34.10
C ASN A 4 -16.09 0.89 -33.37
N ARG A 5 -15.95 2.01 -34.10
CA ARG A 5 -15.65 3.33 -33.50
C ARG A 5 -16.71 3.79 -32.50
N THR A 6 -17.98 3.48 -32.76
CA THR A 6 -19.08 3.82 -31.86
C THR A 6 -19.01 2.99 -30.58
N LYS A 7 -18.65 1.72 -30.67
CA LYS A 7 -18.47 0.85 -29.48
C LYS A 7 -17.28 1.30 -28.64
N GLU A 8 -16.14 1.57 -29.26
CA GLU A 8 -14.97 2.13 -28.58
C GLU A 8 -15.33 3.41 -27.82
N ARG A 9 -16.04 4.34 -28.47
CA ARG A 9 -16.47 5.58 -27.83
C ARG A 9 -17.45 5.35 -26.67
N ILE A 10 -18.39 4.40 -26.79
CA ILE A 10 -19.28 4.03 -25.67
C ILE A 10 -18.47 3.54 -24.47
N GLY A 11 -17.50 2.65 -24.72
CA GLY A 11 -16.63 2.11 -23.67
C GLY A 11 -15.81 3.19 -22.97
N VAL A 12 -15.10 4.01 -23.75
CA VAL A 12 -14.26 5.09 -23.22
C VAL A 12 -15.10 6.11 -22.44
N ASN A 13 -16.26 6.52 -22.96
CA ASN A 13 -17.13 7.47 -22.28
C ASN A 13 -17.66 6.93 -20.93
N LEU A 14 -18.00 5.64 -20.85
CA LEU A 14 -18.39 5.02 -19.58
C LEU A 14 -17.24 5.07 -18.58
N VAL A 15 -16.04 4.65 -19.00
CA VAL A 15 -14.85 4.65 -18.14
C VAL A 15 -14.55 6.05 -17.65
N GLN A 16 -14.51 7.02 -18.55
CA GLN A 16 -14.31 8.43 -18.22
C GLN A 16 -15.36 8.92 -17.21
N THR A 17 -16.64 8.64 -17.44
CA THR A 17 -17.72 9.08 -16.55
C THR A 17 -17.54 8.54 -15.13
N ILE A 18 -17.29 7.23 -14.99
CA ILE A 18 -17.06 6.61 -13.68
C ILE A 18 -15.81 7.20 -13.01
N VAL A 19 -14.73 7.36 -13.75
CA VAL A 19 -13.45 7.85 -13.21
C VAL A 19 -13.54 9.31 -12.78
N GLU A 20 -14.12 10.17 -13.61
CA GLU A 20 -14.17 11.62 -13.34
C GLU A 20 -15.32 12.00 -12.40
N THR A 21 -16.46 11.32 -12.50
CA THR A 21 -17.66 11.68 -11.71
C THR A 21 -17.75 10.88 -10.43
N ASP A 22 -17.75 9.54 -10.50
CA ASP A 22 -17.95 8.71 -9.31
C ASP A 22 -16.67 8.64 -8.48
N TRP A 23 -15.52 8.55 -9.14
CA TRP A 23 -14.24 8.45 -8.44
C TRP A 23 -13.61 9.81 -8.22
N GLU A 24 -14.05 10.89 -8.88
CA GLU A 24 -13.41 12.21 -8.80
C GLU A 24 -11.88 12.14 -9.07
N SER A 25 -11.46 11.21 -9.91
CA SER A 25 -10.08 10.98 -10.36
C SER A 25 -9.88 11.56 -11.76
N GLY A 26 -8.63 11.70 -12.20
CA GLY A 26 -8.34 12.16 -13.56
C GLY A 26 -8.40 11.03 -14.58
N TRP A 27 -8.99 11.28 -15.75
CA TRP A 27 -8.90 10.42 -16.92
C TRP A 27 -8.12 11.14 -18.03
N GLN A 28 -7.23 10.42 -18.70
CA GLN A 28 -6.54 10.92 -19.89
C GLN A 28 -6.57 9.84 -20.97
N GLU A 29 -7.38 10.05 -22.01
CA GLU A 29 -7.39 9.22 -23.23
C GLU A 29 -6.08 9.44 -23.99
N TYR A 30 -5.51 8.37 -24.52
CA TYR A 30 -4.40 8.46 -25.47
C TYR A 30 -4.93 8.56 -26.90
N ALA A 31 -4.27 9.40 -27.69
CA ALA A 31 -4.56 9.46 -29.11
C ALA A 31 -4.17 8.12 -29.76
N ALA A 32 -5.00 7.61 -30.68
CA ALA A 32 -4.78 6.36 -31.42
C ALA A 32 -3.53 6.34 -32.33
N GLN A 33 -2.75 7.42 -32.35
CA GLN A 33 -1.44 7.47 -33.02
C GLN A 33 -0.29 7.14 -32.05
N ASN A 34 -0.58 7.20 -30.74
CA ASN A 34 0.37 7.08 -29.64
C ASN A 34 -0.02 5.94 -28.68
N ASP A 35 -1.05 5.14 -29.01
CA ASP A 35 -1.55 4.05 -28.19
C ASP A 35 -0.66 2.80 -28.38
N ASP A 36 0.39 2.67 -27.57
CA ASP A 36 1.12 1.39 -27.48
C ASP A 36 0.32 0.38 -26.65
N ALA A 37 -0.80 -0.11 -27.20
CA ALA A 37 -1.67 -1.11 -26.59
C ALA A 37 -2.43 -0.66 -25.32
N VAL A 38 -2.57 0.65 -25.09
CA VAL A 38 -3.26 1.24 -23.95
C VAL A 38 -4.11 2.41 -24.45
N ASP A 39 -5.39 2.46 -24.07
CA ASP A 39 -6.34 3.47 -24.56
C ASP A 39 -6.33 4.74 -23.70
N GLY A 40 -5.86 4.66 -22.46
CA GLY A 40 -5.71 5.81 -21.58
C GLY A 40 -5.13 5.48 -20.22
N ILE A 41 -5.08 6.49 -19.37
CA ILE A 41 -4.61 6.37 -17.98
C ILE A 41 -5.61 6.97 -17.01
N ILE A 42 -5.66 6.36 -15.82
CA ILE A 42 -6.36 6.90 -14.65
C ILE A 42 -5.31 7.51 -13.72
N LEU A 43 -5.47 8.79 -13.41
CA LEU A 43 -4.70 9.53 -12.42
C LEU A 43 -5.46 9.47 -11.09
N MET A 44 -4.96 8.68 -10.14
CA MET A 44 -5.66 8.38 -8.91
C MET A 44 -5.66 9.58 -7.95
N ARG A 45 -6.85 9.93 -7.44
CA ARG A 45 -7.05 11.03 -6.47
C ARG A 45 -7.71 10.53 -5.17
N LYS A 46 -7.48 11.25 -4.08
CA LYS A 46 -8.09 11.00 -2.75
C LYS A 46 -8.71 12.27 -2.19
N GLY A 47 -9.72 12.07 -1.33
CA GLY A 47 -10.50 13.13 -0.68
C GLY A 47 -11.58 13.69 -1.61
N SER A 48 -12.79 13.88 -1.09
CA SER A 48 -13.89 14.55 -1.82
C SER A 48 -13.99 16.04 -1.51
N LYS A 49 -13.65 16.45 -0.27
CA LYS A 49 -13.62 17.86 0.14
C LYS A 49 -12.31 18.58 -0.22
N HIS A 50 -11.20 17.85 -0.16
CA HIS A 50 -9.86 18.33 -0.52
C HIS A 50 -9.23 17.30 -1.44
N GLN A 51 -9.53 17.42 -2.73
CA GLN A 51 -9.02 16.49 -3.74
C GLN A 51 -7.50 16.67 -3.87
N SER A 52 -6.76 15.59 -3.66
CA SER A 52 -5.31 15.54 -3.84
C SER A 52 -4.92 14.37 -4.74
N ASP A 53 -4.01 14.62 -5.68
CA ASP A 53 -3.42 13.57 -6.50
C ASP A 53 -2.57 12.66 -5.63
N THR A 54 -2.75 11.34 -5.75
CA THR A 54 -1.96 10.40 -4.97
C THR A 54 -0.62 10.10 -5.63
N GLY A 55 -0.45 10.44 -6.91
CA GLY A 55 0.66 9.99 -7.76
C GLY A 55 0.51 8.56 -8.28
N GLY A 56 -0.60 7.88 -7.96
CA GLY A 56 -0.95 6.59 -8.54
C GLY A 56 -1.43 6.74 -9.97
N VAL A 57 -0.88 5.93 -10.87
CA VAL A 57 -1.26 5.88 -12.29
C VAL A 57 -1.66 4.45 -12.63
N VAL A 58 -2.83 4.26 -13.23
CA VAL A 58 -3.28 2.97 -13.76
C VAL A 58 -3.45 3.10 -15.27
N PHE A 59 -2.81 2.20 -16.02
CA PHE A 59 -2.93 2.13 -17.47
C PHE A 59 -4.13 1.27 -17.84
N VAL A 60 -4.91 1.72 -18.81
CA VAL A 60 -6.22 1.12 -19.12
C VAL A 60 -6.33 0.76 -20.58
N GLN A 61 -6.63 -0.51 -20.85
CA GLN A 61 -7.22 -0.94 -22.11
C GLN A 61 -8.73 -1.08 -21.91
N VAL A 62 -9.53 -0.46 -22.77
CA VAL A 62 -10.98 -0.59 -22.84
C VAL A 62 -11.33 -1.51 -23.99
N LYS A 63 -12.21 -2.49 -23.74
CA LYS A 63 -12.87 -3.26 -24.81
C LYS A 63 -14.37 -3.20 -24.62
N CYS A 64 -15.08 -2.76 -25.66
CA CYS A 64 -16.54 -2.63 -25.64
C CYS A 64 -17.17 -3.47 -26.74
N GLY A 65 -18.16 -4.29 -26.39
CA GLY A 65 -18.88 -5.10 -27.36
C GLY A 65 -19.25 -6.48 -26.83
N GLY A 66 -20.39 -6.58 -26.13
CA GLY A 66 -20.90 -7.83 -25.55
C GLY A 66 -20.95 -8.97 -26.55
N ASN A 67 -21.61 -8.72 -27.69
CA ASN A 67 -21.82 -9.73 -28.72
C ASN A 67 -20.59 -10.03 -29.60
N GLY A 68 -19.49 -9.28 -29.43
CA GLY A 68 -18.27 -9.44 -30.23
C GLY A 68 -17.17 -10.16 -29.48
N TYR A 69 -16.90 -9.73 -28.24
CA TYR A 69 -15.78 -10.23 -27.46
C TYR A 69 -16.18 -11.32 -26.45
N ARG A 70 -17.41 -11.31 -25.93
CA ARG A 70 -17.80 -12.22 -24.85
C ARG A 70 -18.08 -13.63 -25.39
N GLN A 71 -17.37 -14.62 -24.86
CA GLN A 71 -17.46 -16.04 -25.20
C GLN A 71 -17.42 -16.91 -23.93
N ASP A 72 -18.39 -16.70 -23.04
CA ASP A 72 -18.45 -17.39 -21.75
C ASP A 72 -18.37 -18.91 -21.90
N GLN A 73 -17.43 -19.54 -21.18
CA GLN A 73 -17.21 -20.98 -21.21
C GLN A 73 -17.76 -21.65 -19.97
N LYS A 74 -18.36 -22.85 -20.13
CA LYS A 74 -18.85 -23.67 -19.01
C LYS A 74 -17.74 -24.02 -18.01
N GLN A 75 -16.49 -24.14 -18.47
CA GLN A 75 -15.32 -24.41 -17.64
C GLN A 75 -15.03 -23.30 -16.63
N TYR A 76 -15.41 -22.04 -16.94
CA TYR A 76 -15.12 -20.88 -16.12
C TYR A 76 -16.40 -20.17 -15.68
N PRO A 77 -17.27 -20.81 -14.88
CA PRO A 77 -18.62 -20.30 -14.57
C PRO A 77 -18.60 -18.97 -13.81
N ASN A 78 -17.54 -18.71 -13.03
CA ASN A 78 -17.38 -17.50 -12.22
C ASN A 78 -16.64 -16.36 -12.95
N HIS A 79 -16.30 -16.56 -14.23
CA HIS A 79 -15.61 -15.57 -15.04
C HIS A 79 -16.48 -15.17 -16.24
N LEU A 80 -16.25 -13.96 -16.72
CA LEU A 80 -16.51 -13.62 -18.11
C LEU A 80 -15.31 -14.05 -18.93
N CYS A 81 -15.56 -14.63 -20.10
CA CYS A 81 -14.50 -15.02 -21.02
C CYS A 81 -14.49 -14.04 -22.19
N ILE A 82 -13.43 -13.24 -22.32
CA ILE A 82 -13.29 -12.20 -23.34
C ILE A 82 -12.29 -12.69 -24.39
N ASN A 83 -12.77 -12.95 -25.60
CA ASN A 83 -11.95 -13.39 -26.73
C ASN A 83 -11.35 -12.19 -27.46
N LEU A 84 -10.04 -12.00 -27.27
CA LEU A 84 -9.27 -10.99 -27.99
C LEU A 84 -8.49 -11.60 -29.17
N GLY A 85 -8.44 -12.93 -29.25
CA GLY A 85 -7.63 -13.67 -30.22
C GLY A 85 -6.20 -13.91 -29.73
N LYS A 86 -5.66 -15.08 -30.07
CA LYS A 86 -4.32 -15.51 -29.64
C LYS A 86 -3.22 -14.56 -30.14
N GLU A 87 -3.24 -14.23 -31.43
CA GLU A 87 -2.26 -13.32 -32.05
C GLU A 87 -2.28 -11.92 -31.42
N TYR A 88 -3.48 -11.42 -31.06
CA TYR A 88 -3.60 -10.15 -30.35
C TYR A 88 -2.91 -10.24 -28.98
N LEU A 89 -3.22 -11.26 -28.19
CA LEU A 89 -2.64 -11.41 -26.86
C LEU A 89 -1.12 -11.64 -26.89
N GLU A 90 -0.61 -12.46 -27.81
CA GLU A 90 0.83 -12.67 -28.00
C GLU A 90 1.56 -11.36 -28.32
N LYS A 91 0.94 -10.48 -29.12
CA LYS A 91 1.51 -9.17 -29.45
C LYS A 91 1.44 -8.15 -28.30
N HIS A 92 0.38 -8.16 -27.49
CA HIS A 92 0.09 -7.09 -26.52
C HIS A 92 0.54 -7.43 -25.09
N LEU A 93 0.54 -8.70 -24.66
CA LEU A 93 0.98 -9.10 -23.31
C LEU A 93 2.42 -8.65 -22.98
N PRO A 94 3.42 -8.81 -23.87
CA PRO A 94 4.77 -8.32 -23.60
C PRO A 94 4.84 -6.80 -23.45
N ARG A 95 3.91 -6.04 -24.07
CA ARG A 95 3.84 -4.58 -23.98
C ARG A 95 3.27 -4.16 -22.64
N TRP A 96 2.12 -4.73 -22.24
CA TRP A 96 1.50 -4.47 -20.95
C TRP A 96 2.43 -4.77 -19.76
N LYS A 97 3.26 -5.82 -19.88
CA LYS A 97 4.28 -6.16 -18.87
C LYS A 97 5.42 -5.14 -18.76
N LYS A 98 5.69 -4.34 -19.80
CA LYS A 98 6.77 -3.32 -19.80
C LYS A 98 6.35 -1.96 -19.26
N VAL A 99 5.04 -1.72 -19.15
CA VAL A 99 4.50 -0.45 -18.64
C VAL A 99 5.03 -0.18 -17.21
N PRO A 100 5.28 1.07 -16.77
CA PRO A 100 5.86 1.34 -15.45
C PRO A 100 4.87 1.26 -14.27
N GLY A 101 3.63 0.81 -14.50
CA GLY A 101 2.59 0.73 -13.47
C GLY A 101 1.52 -0.31 -13.82
N PRO A 102 0.51 -0.49 -12.97
CA PRO A 102 -0.54 -1.49 -13.18
C PRO A 102 -1.26 -1.25 -14.51
N VAL A 103 -1.58 -2.33 -15.22
CA VAL A 103 -2.30 -2.29 -16.49
C VAL A 103 -3.55 -3.14 -16.35
N VAL A 104 -4.72 -2.54 -16.58
CA VAL A 104 -6.00 -3.23 -16.47
C VAL A 104 -6.71 -3.27 -17.82
N LEU A 105 -7.46 -4.36 -18.04
CA LEU A 105 -8.48 -4.42 -19.08
C LEU A 105 -9.83 -4.09 -18.44
N ILE A 106 -10.53 -3.11 -18.96
CA ILE A 106 -11.93 -2.83 -18.64
C ILE A 106 -12.80 -3.31 -19.80
N PHE A 107 -13.66 -4.28 -19.52
CA PHE A 107 -14.64 -4.78 -20.47
C PHE A 107 -16.00 -4.14 -20.22
N VAL A 108 -16.58 -3.57 -21.28
CA VAL A 108 -17.88 -2.91 -21.27
C VAL A 108 -18.86 -3.70 -22.14
N ASP A 109 -19.92 -4.21 -21.52
CA ASP A 109 -20.93 -5.02 -22.20
C ASP A 109 -22.13 -4.15 -22.62
N ASP A 110 -22.12 -3.71 -23.87
CA ASP A 110 -23.15 -2.88 -24.49
C ASP A 110 -24.42 -3.64 -24.92
N SER A 111 -24.50 -4.95 -24.66
CA SER A 111 -25.61 -5.80 -25.15
C SER A 111 -26.96 -5.45 -24.52
N GLN A 112 -26.97 -5.10 -23.23
CA GLN A 112 -28.19 -4.80 -22.48
C GLN A 112 -28.56 -3.32 -22.50
N SER A 113 -27.57 -2.43 -22.45
CA SER A 113 -27.78 -0.98 -22.41
C SER A 113 -26.60 -0.26 -23.05
N LYS A 114 -26.88 0.61 -24.03
CA LYS A 114 -25.86 1.49 -24.61
C LYS A 114 -25.60 2.75 -23.78
N LYS A 115 -26.59 3.17 -22.97
CA LYS A 115 -26.48 4.38 -22.14
C LYS A 115 -25.72 4.09 -20.84
N ASN A 116 -26.08 2.99 -20.17
CA ASN A 116 -25.47 2.57 -18.91
C ASN A 116 -25.06 1.09 -19.00
N PRO A 117 -24.07 0.74 -19.85
CA PRO A 117 -23.62 -0.65 -19.97
C PRO A 117 -22.94 -1.12 -18.68
N PRO A 118 -23.18 -2.37 -18.24
CA PRO A 118 -22.38 -2.95 -17.18
C PRO A 118 -20.92 -3.14 -17.62
N ALA A 119 -20.00 -2.95 -16.67
CA ALA A 119 -18.57 -3.12 -16.89
C ALA A 119 -17.89 -3.97 -15.82
N TRP A 120 -16.77 -4.57 -16.21
CA TRP A 120 -15.90 -5.38 -15.37
C TRP A 120 -14.44 -5.08 -15.69
N TRP A 121 -13.54 -5.43 -14.80
CA TRP A 121 -12.12 -5.19 -15.00
C TRP A 121 -11.26 -6.37 -14.53
N VAL A 122 -10.03 -6.44 -15.03
CA VAL A 122 -9.01 -7.39 -14.56
C VAL A 122 -7.60 -6.78 -14.69
N ASP A 123 -6.70 -7.14 -13.79
CA ASP A 123 -5.27 -6.83 -13.89
C ASP A 123 -4.60 -7.73 -14.95
N LEU A 124 -4.08 -7.12 -16.01
CA LEU A 124 -3.42 -7.82 -17.12
C LEU A 124 -2.01 -8.33 -16.77
N ARG A 125 -1.49 -7.98 -15.58
CA ARG A 125 -0.26 -8.55 -15.03
C ARG A 125 -0.50 -9.81 -14.21
N SER A 126 -1.74 -10.05 -13.80
CA SER A 126 -2.14 -11.26 -13.11
C SER A 126 -2.28 -12.45 -14.07
N ASP A 127 -2.42 -13.65 -13.53
CA ASP A 127 -2.73 -14.87 -14.28
C ASP A 127 -4.21 -14.87 -14.74
N CYS A 128 -4.53 -13.98 -15.68
CA CYS A 128 -5.86 -13.75 -16.20
C CYS A 128 -6.10 -14.39 -17.57
N ILE A 129 -5.08 -14.98 -18.20
CA ILE A 129 -5.22 -15.65 -19.49
C ILE A 129 -5.64 -17.10 -19.28
N SER A 130 -6.61 -17.58 -20.06
CA SER A 130 -7.08 -18.96 -19.94
C SER A 130 -5.96 -19.96 -20.26
N PRO A 131 -5.70 -20.95 -19.39
CA PRO A 131 -4.70 -21.98 -19.63
C PRO A 131 -5.08 -22.92 -20.78
N THR A 132 -6.39 -23.04 -21.08
CA THR A 132 -6.90 -23.93 -22.14
C THR A 132 -7.15 -23.20 -23.46
N ASN A 133 -7.19 -21.86 -23.46
CA ASN A 133 -7.35 -21.06 -24.66
C ASN A 133 -6.62 -19.73 -24.52
N GLN A 134 -5.42 -19.64 -25.10
CA GLN A 134 -4.55 -18.46 -25.04
C GLN A 134 -5.12 -17.22 -25.74
N GLY A 135 -6.26 -17.31 -26.42
CA GLY A 135 -7.01 -16.18 -26.97
C GLY A 135 -8.01 -15.54 -26.01
N LEU A 136 -8.23 -16.13 -24.83
CA LEU A 136 -9.24 -15.70 -23.85
C LEU A 136 -8.63 -15.05 -22.62
N VAL A 137 -9.16 -13.88 -22.28
CA VAL A 137 -8.98 -13.23 -20.97
C VAL A 137 -10.14 -13.62 -20.07
N LEU A 138 -9.84 -14.04 -18.84
CA LEU A 138 -10.78 -14.42 -17.81
C LEU A 138 -10.95 -13.24 -16.84
N ILE A 139 -12.15 -12.67 -16.80
CA ILE A 139 -12.48 -11.56 -15.89
C ILE A 139 -13.41 -12.08 -14.79
N PRO A 140 -13.05 -12.03 -13.50
CA PRO A 140 -13.93 -12.48 -12.43
C PRO A 140 -15.25 -11.70 -12.43
N LYS A 141 -16.39 -12.39 -12.37
CA LYS A 141 -17.72 -11.74 -12.36
C LYS A 141 -17.93 -10.80 -11.17
N SER A 142 -17.18 -11.02 -10.09
CA SER A 142 -17.13 -10.18 -8.89
C SER A 142 -16.35 -8.87 -9.10
N GLN A 143 -15.42 -8.80 -10.05
CA GLN A 143 -14.63 -7.59 -10.35
C GLN A 143 -15.42 -6.65 -11.26
N ARG A 144 -16.48 -6.07 -10.71
CA ARG A 144 -17.29 -5.05 -11.38
C ARG A 144 -16.52 -3.73 -11.43
N PHE A 145 -16.64 -3.03 -12.55
CA PHE A 145 -16.09 -1.68 -12.70
C PHE A 145 -17.20 -0.66 -12.43
N GLY A 146 -17.00 0.20 -11.43
CA GLY A 146 -17.97 1.20 -10.96
C GLY A 146 -17.46 1.94 -9.72
N HIS A 147 -18.29 2.78 -9.09
CA HIS A 147 -17.94 3.57 -7.90
C HIS A 147 -17.15 2.81 -6.82
N HIS A 148 -17.54 1.58 -6.51
CA HIS A 148 -16.92 0.78 -5.44
C HIS A 148 -15.50 0.29 -5.74
N ALA A 149 -15.10 0.20 -7.02
CA ALA A 149 -13.80 -0.33 -7.43
C ALA A 149 -12.64 0.66 -7.26
N LYS A 150 -12.90 1.92 -6.89
CA LYS A 150 -11.84 2.93 -6.67
C LYS A 150 -10.78 2.47 -5.68
N GLY A 151 -11.20 1.78 -4.60
CA GLY A 151 -10.29 1.25 -3.58
C GLY A 151 -9.35 0.16 -4.10
N ASP A 152 -9.85 -0.69 -4.99
CA ASP A 152 -9.06 -1.75 -5.64
C ASP A 152 -7.99 -1.13 -6.54
N PHE A 153 -8.34 -0.08 -7.30
CA PHE A 153 -7.40 0.64 -8.17
C PHE A 153 -6.32 1.39 -7.38
N HIS A 154 -6.67 1.99 -6.23
CA HIS A 154 -5.66 2.53 -5.30
C HIS A 154 -4.71 1.44 -4.81
N SER A 155 -5.22 0.22 -4.59
CA SER A 155 -4.41 -0.91 -4.13
C SER A 155 -3.48 -1.44 -5.24
N LEU A 156 -3.91 -1.41 -6.51
CA LEU A 156 -3.09 -1.79 -7.67
C LEU A 156 -1.86 -0.88 -7.85
N CYS A 157 -2.00 0.43 -7.60
CA CYS A 157 -0.86 1.36 -7.64
C CYS A 157 0.17 1.07 -6.54
N GLY A 158 -0.17 0.21 -5.59
CA GLY A 158 0.67 -0.14 -4.47
C GLY A 158 1.00 1.06 -3.60
N PRO A 159 2.03 0.93 -2.75
CA PRO A 159 2.37 1.95 -1.79
C PRO A 159 3.30 3.05 -2.30
N GLY A 160 3.95 2.83 -3.46
CA GLY A 160 4.98 3.70 -4.00
C GLY A 160 4.63 5.19 -3.96
N PRO A 161 3.42 5.61 -4.39
CA PRO A 161 3.06 7.01 -4.37
C PRO A 161 2.99 7.60 -2.94
N SER A 162 2.49 6.85 -1.95
CA SER A 162 2.53 7.26 -0.55
C SER A 162 3.93 7.23 0.05
N ASP A 163 4.76 6.26 -0.36
CA ASP A 163 6.12 6.11 0.15
C ASP A 163 7.04 7.25 -0.36
N ARG A 164 6.75 7.84 -1.53
CA ARG A 164 7.49 9.02 -2.08
C ARG A 164 7.32 10.29 -1.26
N GLN A 165 6.24 10.40 -0.47
CA GLN A 165 6.00 11.56 0.39
C GLN A 165 6.68 11.44 1.76
N LEU A 166 7.28 10.28 2.05
CA LEU A 166 7.91 10.04 3.33
C LEU A 166 9.19 10.86 3.48
N MET A 167 9.42 11.38 4.68
CA MET A 167 10.71 11.93 5.08
C MET A 167 11.83 10.93 4.79
N THR A 168 12.95 11.43 4.25
CA THR A 168 14.15 10.62 4.03
C THR A 168 15.14 10.82 5.18
N ILE A 169 15.51 9.73 5.85
CA ILE A 169 16.50 9.70 6.93
C ILE A 169 17.74 8.98 6.42
N LYS A 170 18.88 9.67 6.42
CA LYS A 170 20.17 9.11 6.04
C LYS A 170 20.92 8.66 7.29
N LEU A 171 21.12 7.35 7.43
CA LEU A 171 21.89 6.81 8.54
C LEU A 171 23.38 6.87 8.24
N LYS A 172 24.16 7.26 9.23
CA LYS A 172 25.60 7.09 9.28
C LYS A 172 25.97 5.76 9.92
N ARG A 173 27.25 5.40 9.88
CA ARG A 173 27.74 4.19 10.54
C ARG A 173 27.54 4.23 12.06
N GLU A 174 27.74 5.39 12.68
CA GLU A 174 27.54 5.64 14.11
C GLU A 174 26.08 5.50 14.58
N ASP A 175 25.11 5.66 13.66
CA ASP A 175 23.69 5.54 13.99
C ASP A 175 23.22 4.11 14.14
N GLN A 176 24.03 3.13 13.72
CA GLN A 176 23.61 1.74 13.63
C GLN A 176 24.15 0.90 14.79
N VAL A 177 23.52 -0.26 15.00
CA VAL A 177 24.06 -1.28 15.91
C VAL A 177 25.48 -1.62 15.44
N PRO A 178 26.51 -1.47 16.31
CA PRO A 178 27.89 -1.70 15.94
C PRO A 178 28.17 -3.21 15.91
N ILE A 179 27.80 -3.86 14.81
CA ILE A 179 27.95 -5.31 14.65
C ILE A 179 29.44 -5.66 14.67
N GLN A 180 29.85 -6.44 15.66
CA GLN A 180 31.18 -7.01 15.72
C GLN A 180 31.17 -8.43 15.13
N LEU A 181 32.20 -8.75 14.34
CA LEU A 181 32.36 -10.07 13.73
C LEU A 181 33.50 -10.80 14.43
N GLY A 182 33.20 -11.96 15.01
CA GLY A 182 34.17 -12.75 15.75
C GLY A 182 33.56 -14.06 16.26
N ARG A 183 34.40 -14.94 16.82
CA ARG A 183 33.98 -16.25 17.33
C ARG A 183 33.11 -16.14 18.58
N ASP A 184 33.37 -15.12 19.40
CA ASP A 184 32.71 -14.90 20.69
C ASP A 184 31.73 -13.71 20.66
N GLU A 185 31.55 -13.10 19.49
CA GLU A 185 30.67 -11.94 19.30
C GLU A 185 29.21 -12.37 19.13
N SER A 186 28.30 -11.55 19.66
CA SER A 186 26.86 -11.80 19.57
C SER A 186 26.10 -10.55 19.16
N LEU A 187 25.44 -10.63 18.00
CA LEU A 187 24.53 -9.58 17.54
C LEU A 187 23.47 -9.21 18.59
N ARG A 188 23.05 -10.18 19.41
CA ARG A 188 22.10 -9.93 20.50
C ARG A 188 22.70 -9.00 21.55
N SER A 189 23.97 -9.21 21.91
CA SER A 189 24.70 -8.39 22.87
C SER A 189 24.89 -6.98 22.32
N ASP A 190 25.35 -6.85 21.08
CA ASP A 190 25.51 -5.55 20.39
C ASP A 190 24.19 -4.77 20.34
N ALA A 191 23.11 -5.44 19.94
CA ALA A 191 21.79 -4.82 19.87
C ALA A 191 21.25 -4.41 21.24
N TRP A 192 21.52 -5.21 22.27
CA TRP A 192 21.12 -4.89 23.64
C TRP A 192 21.90 -3.71 24.21
N GLU A 193 23.21 -3.66 23.95
CA GLU A 193 24.07 -2.55 24.34
C GLU A 193 23.63 -1.25 23.67
N PHE A 194 23.43 -1.28 22.36
CA PHE A 194 22.86 -0.16 21.62
C PHE A 194 21.52 0.30 22.22
N TYR A 195 20.62 -0.66 22.54
CA TYR A 195 19.30 -0.35 23.11
C TYR A 195 19.38 0.29 24.51
N LYS A 196 20.35 -0.11 25.35
CA LYS A 196 20.62 0.53 26.65
C LYS A 196 21.11 1.95 26.47
N ASN A 197 22.09 2.16 25.60
CA ASN A 197 22.65 3.48 25.35
C ASN A 197 21.58 4.43 24.78
N TRP A 198 20.76 3.95 23.84
CA TRP A 198 19.61 4.70 23.34
C TRP A 198 18.61 5.05 24.45
N ARG A 199 18.30 4.12 25.35
CA ARG A 199 17.42 4.38 26.50
C ARG A 199 17.93 5.50 27.42
N GLU A 200 19.24 5.68 27.53
CA GLU A 200 19.87 6.68 28.39
C GLU A 200 20.02 8.04 27.68
N ASP A 201 19.96 8.04 26.35
CA ASP A 201 19.95 9.24 25.51
C ASP A 201 18.56 9.90 25.52
N HIS A 202 18.42 10.92 26.38
CA HIS A 202 17.16 11.61 26.63
C HIS A 202 16.66 12.39 25.40
N GLU A 203 17.56 12.96 24.60
CA GLU A 203 17.23 13.70 23.39
C GLU A 203 16.71 12.75 22.31
N ALA A 204 17.39 11.60 22.11
CA ALA A 204 16.95 10.60 21.13
C ALA A 204 15.71 9.80 21.56
N CYS A 205 15.18 10.06 22.75
CA CYS A 205 13.89 9.56 23.23
C CYS A 205 12.78 10.63 23.14
N PHE A 206 13.04 11.83 22.65
CA PHE A 206 12.05 12.90 22.55
C PHE A 206 11.55 13.08 21.11
N HIS A 207 10.24 13.30 20.97
CA HIS A 207 9.58 13.63 19.71
C HIS A 207 8.70 14.87 19.91
N ASP A 208 8.78 15.86 19.03
CA ASP A 208 8.16 17.18 19.18
C ASP A 208 6.65 17.10 19.39
N GLU A 209 5.94 16.28 18.60
CA GLU A 209 4.49 16.10 18.72
C GLU A 209 4.08 15.25 19.94
N PHE A 210 4.88 14.26 20.33
CA PHE A 210 4.46 13.21 21.26
C PHE A 210 5.12 13.29 22.64
N GLY A 211 6.09 14.18 22.78
CA GLY A 211 6.96 14.29 23.93
C GLY A 211 7.86 13.08 24.09
N PHE A 212 8.08 12.67 25.35
CA PHE A 212 8.99 11.60 25.69
C PHE A 212 8.44 10.21 25.32
N ILE A 213 9.23 9.46 24.56
CA ILE A 213 8.99 8.08 24.16
C ILE A 213 9.87 7.16 25.01
N ALA A 214 9.23 6.34 25.85
CA ALA A 214 9.95 5.43 26.72
C ALA A 214 10.55 4.25 25.95
N VAL A 215 11.88 4.22 25.87
CA VAL A 215 12.68 3.08 25.37
C VAL A 215 13.06 2.21 26.57
N ASN A 216 12.42 1.05 26.73
CA ASN A 216 12.60 0.21 27.92
C ASN A 216 12.26 -1.27 27.67
N ARG A 217 12.17 -2.05 28.75
CA ARG A 217 11.86 -3.49 28.68
C ARG A 217 10.57 -3.82 27.93
N VAL A 218 9.59 -2.92 27.82
CA VAL A 218 8.36 -3.13 27.05
C VAL A 218 8.69 -3.35 25.57
N GLY A 219 9.43 -2.41 24.96
CA GLY A 219 9.85 -2.51 23.58
C GLY A 219 10.80 -3.67 23.35
N TRP A 220 11.81 -3.83 24.21
CA TRP A 220 12.76 -4.94 24.10
C TRP A 220 12.09 -6.32 24.15
N LYS A 221 11.23 -6.57 25.15
CA LYS A 221 10.47 -7.83 25.26
C LYS A 221 9.55 -8.04 24.08
N HIS A 222 9.00 -6.96 23.50
CA HIS A 222 8.17 -7.08 22.33
C HIS A 222 8.99 -7.55 21.13
N ILE A 223 10.07 -6.85 20.76
CA ILE A 223 10.89 -7.21 19.58
C ILE A 223 11.62 -8.55 19.72
N THR A 224 11.83 -9.03 20.96
CA THR A 224 12.47 -10.32 21.28
C THR A 224 11.49 -11.41 21.77
N ARG A 225 10.16 -11.21 21.62
CA ARG A 225 9.15 -12.10 22.20
C ARG A 225 9.28 -13.54 21.69
N ILE A 226 9.09 -14.50 22.60
CA ILE A 226 8.93 -15.93 22.30
C ILE A 226 7.81 -16.10 21.26
N GLY A 227 8.11 -16.81 20.17
CA GLY A 227 7.22 -17.01 19.02
C GLY A 227 7.46 -16.07 17.84
N ARG A 228 8.32 -15.04 17.96
CA ARG A 228 8.85 -14.33 16.78
C ARG A 228 9.91 -15.21 16.11
N SER A 229 9.91 -15.22 14.77
CA SER A 229 10.95 -15.91 14.02
C SER A 229 12.31 -15.23 14.22
N PRO A 230 13.43 -15.97 14.22
CA PRO A 230 14.77 -15.40 14.37
C PRO A 230 15.06 -14.26 13.40
N GLU A 231 14.61 -14.36 12.14
CA GLU A 231 14.83 -13.37 11.08
C GLU A 231 14.11 -12.05 11.37
N ARG A 232 12.94 -12.10 12.01
CA ARG A 232 12.20 -10.90 12.43
C ARG A 232 12.86 -10.23 13.64
N ILE A 233 13.42 -11.03 14.55
CA ILE A 233 14.17 -10.53 15.70
C ILE A 233 15.44 -9.82 15.21
N VAL A 234 16.24 -10.50 14.38
CA VAL A 234 17.47 -9.95 13.77
C VAL A 234 17.17 -8.67 13.00
N GLN A 235 16.13 -8.64 12.18
CA GLN A 235 15.73 -7.42 11.50
C GLN A 235 15.43 -6.28 12.49
N SER A 236 14.65 -6.56 13.53
CA SER A 236 14.28 -5.53 14.51
C SER A 236 15.53 -4.94 15.18
N TRP A 237 16.53 -5.77 15.47
CA TRP A 237 17.82 -5.33 16.00
C TRP A 237 18.57 -4.42 15.03
N LEU A 238 18.70 -4.84 13.77
CA LEU A 238 19.40 -4.06 12.73
C LEU A 238 18.71 -2.72 12.41
N LEU A 239 17.44 -2.58 12.77
CA LEU A 239 16.66 -1.34 12.56
C LEU A 239 16.58 -0.44 13.82
N LEU A 240 17.21 -0.79 14.94
CA LEU A 240 17.18 0.05 16.15
C LEU A 240 17.76 1.44 15.90
N GLY A 241 18.83 1.52 15.10
CA GLY A 241 19.41 2.79 14.66
C GLY A 241 18.45 3.67 13.87
N ALA A 242 17.72 3.05 12.95
CA ALA A 242 16.65 3.73 12.20
C ALA A 242 15.56 4.22 13.15
N ALA A 243 15.13 3.40 14.11
CA ALA A 243 14.09 3.78 15.06
C ALA A 243 14.49 4.98 15.93
N ARG A 244 15.73 4.99 16.43
CA ARG A 244 16.31 6.10 17.17
C ARG A 244 16.27 7.39 16.35
N GLN A 245 16.77 7.35 15.12
CA GLN A 245 16.81 8.53 14.24
C GLN A 245 15.42 9.00 13.80
N MET A 246 14.48 8.09 13.60
CA MET A 246 13.08 8.43 13.28
C MET A 246 12.37 9.18 14.40
N ILE A 247 12.68 8.86 15.66
CA ILE A 247 12.14 9.58 16.82
C ILE A 247 12.80 10.96 16.92
N LEU A 248 14.13 11.01 16.90
CA LEU A 248 14.90 12.24 17.04
C LEU A 248 14.60 13.26 15.94
N GLN A 249 14.33 12.81 14.71
CA GLN A 249 14.07 13.68 13.55
C GLN A 249 12.56 13.89 13.28
N ASN A 250 11.67 13.49 14.19
CA ASN A 250 10.23 13.73 14.07
C ASN A 250 9.59 13.19 12.78
N ALA A 251 9.87 11.91 12.45
CA ALA A 251 9.35 11.28 11.24
C ALA A 251 7.81 11.28 11.16
N ASN A 252 7.27 11.35 9.94
CA ASN A 252 5.84 11.42 9.68
C ASN A 252 5.03 10.35 10.43
N THR A 253 3.91 10.79 11.01
CA THR A 253 3.08 10.00 11.91
C THR A 253 1.84 9.46 11.20
N ALA A 254 1.42 8.25 11.57
CA ALA A 254 0.18 7.63 11.10
C ALA A 254 -0.45 6.82 12.23
N TYR A 255 -1.77 6.93 12.40
CA TYR A 255 -2.49 6.10 13.37
C TYR A 255 -2.57 4.64 12.88
N LEU A 256 -2.30 3.69 13.77
CA LEU A 256 -2.32 2.27 13.47
C LEU A 256 -3.47 1.57 14.18
N GLY A 257 -4.44 1.09 13.37
CA GLY A 257 -5.56 0.28 13.85
C GLY A 257 -6.56 1.05 14.71
N HIS A 258 -7.30 0.31 15.54
CA HIS A 258 -8.31 0.86 16.44
C HIS A 258 -7.81 0.91 17.88
N ALA A 259 -8.23 1.94 18.61
CA ALA A 259 -7.94 2.06 20.03
C ALA A 259 -8.74 1.04 20.85
N LYS A 260 -8.09 0.41 21.81
CA LYS A 260 -8.76 -0.40 22.83
C LYS A 260 -9.12 0.51 24.01
N VAL A 261 -10.38 0.43 24.45
CA VAL A 261 -10.90 1.22 25.56
C VAL A 261 -11.35 0.28 26.67
N ASP A 262 -10.83 0.47 27.88
CA ASP A 262 -11.22 -0.27 29.08
C ASP A 262 -11.54 0.73 30.20
N GLN A 263 -12.51 0.42 31.07
CA GLN A 263 -12.70 1.16 32.33
C GLN A 263 -11.83 0.56 33.44
N LEU A 264 -11.18 1.43 34.21
CA LEU A 264 -10.41 1.07 35.38
C LEU A 264 -11.32 0.95 36.61
N PRO A 265 -10.92 0.18 37.65
CA PRO A 265 -11.69 0.07 38.89
C PRO A 265 -11.97 1.40 39.59
N SER A 266 -11.16 2.43 39.31
CA SER A 266 -11.32 3.79 39.82
C SER A 266 -12.34 4.62 39.04
N GLY A 267 -13.06 4.06 38.05
CA GLY A 267 -13.97 4.80 37.16
C GLY A 267 -13.29 5.49 35.96
N ALA A 268 -11.97 5.68 36.02
CA ALA A 268 -11.20 6.30 34.94
C ALA A 268 -11.18 5.43 33.66
N THR A 269 -11.17 6.09 32.50
CA THR A 269 -11.11 5.39 31.20
C THR A 269 -9.67 5.26 30.72
N ARG A 270 -9.25 4.03 30.41
CA ARG A 270 -7.95 3.72 29.82
C ARG A 270 -8.09 3.45 28.32
N ILE A 271 -7.39 4.24 27.53
CA ILE A 271 -7.32 4.08 26.07
C ILE A 271 -5.91 3.62 25.70
N VAL A 272 -5.81 2.54 24.94
CA VAL A 272 -4.54 2.02 24.39
C VAL A 272 -4.63 2.00 22.88
N ASP A 273 -3.76 2.75 22.22
CA ASP A 273 -3.66 2.81 20.76
C ASP A 273 -2.19 2.67 20.30
N TYR A 274 -2.00 2.56 18.99
CA TYR A 274 -0.69 2.42 18.37
C TYR A 274 -0.48 3.54 17.36
N LEU A 275 0.69 4.15 17.42
CA LEU A 275 1.15 5.17 16.47
C LEU A 275 2.26 4.57 15.61
N GLY A 276 2.28 4.93 14.34
CA GLY A 276 3.31 4.54 13.39
C GLY A 276 4.13 5.76 13.01
N LEU A 277 5.45 5.70 13.16
CA LEU A 277 6.36 6.60 12.46
C LEU A 277 6.83 5.90 11.20
N ARG A 278 6.77 6.56 10.04
CA ARG A 278 7.21 5.96 8.77
C ARG A 278 8.16 6.90 8.02
N ALA A 279 9.27 6.36 7.55
CA ALA A 279 10.29 7.11 6.83
C ALA A 279 10.95 6.24 5.74
N ASN A 280 11.48 6.87 4.69
CA ASN A 280 12.44 6.23 3.79
C ASN A 280 13.83 6.33 4.42
N VAL A 281 14.47 5.20 4.70
CA VAL A 281 15.75 5.15 5.40
C VAL A 281 16.84 4.71 4.44
N ILE A 282 17.87 5.55 4.30
CA ILE A 282 19.06 5.24 3.51
C ILE A 282 20.11 4.67 4.47
N PHE A 283 20.47 3.41 4.25
CA PHE A 283 21.50 2.71 5.02
C PHE A 283 22.86 2.86 4.31
N PRO A 284 23.98 2.95 5.05
CA PRO A 284 25.29 3.11 4.43
C PRO A 284 25.85 1.81 3.84
N HIS A 285 25.38 0.64 4.29
CA HIS A 285 25.92 -0.66 3.89
C HIS A 285 24.91 -1.58 3.17
N ARG A 286 23.69 -1.09 2.91
CA ARG A 286 22.64 -1.83 2.20
C ARG A 286 21.68 -0.88 1.49
N HIS A 287 20.80 -1.43 0.66
CA HIS A 287 19.78 -0.64 -0.03
C HIS A 287 18.86 0.11 0.93
N GLN A 288 18.40 1.27 0.48
CA GLN A 288 17.37 2.02 1.18
C GLN A 288 16.08 1.21 1.34
N SER A 289 15.34 1.46 2.40
CA SER A 289 14.03 0.84 2.59
C SER A 289 13.10 1.75 3.38
N VAL A 290 11.80 1.54 3.17
CA VAL A 290 10.78 2.13 4.04
C VAL A 290 10.82 1.41 5.37
N VAL A 291 10.97 2.16 6.46
CA VAL A 291 10.97 1.66 7.83
C VAL A 291 9.74 2.17 8.55
N GLN A 292 9.15 1.31 9.38
CA GLN A 292 8.05 1.66 10.27
C GLN A 292 8.42 1.38 11.72
N VAL A 293 8.37 2.43 12.54
CA VAL A 293 8.44 2.32 14.00
C VAL A 293 7.02 2.32 14.53
N VAL A 294 6.73 1.39 15.43
CA VAL A 294 5.45 1.33 16.15
C VAL A 294 5.69 1.83 17.56
N LEU A 295 4.91 2.83 17.95
CA LEU A 295 4.81 3.34 19.31
C LEU A 295 3.51 2.83 19.91
N LYS A 296 3.58 2.34 21.15
CA LYS A 296 2.39 2.01 21.94
C LYS A 296 2.08 3.22 22.79
N ARG A 297 0.85 3.72 22.74
CA ARG A 297 0.41 4.84 23.57
C ARG A 297 -0.72 4.40 24.49
N GLN A 298 -0.65 4.84 25.74
CA GLN A 298 -1.68 4.67 26.75
C GLN A 298 -2.09 6.04 27.27
N ARG A 299 -3.38 6.29 27.27
CA ARG A 299 -4.00 7.52 27.79
C ARG A 299 -4.97 7.13 28.90
N ILE A 300 -4.91 7.84 30.01
CA ILE A 300 -5.84 7.69 31.13
C ILE A 300 -6.62 8.99 31.24
N LEU A 301 -7.93 8.89 31.05
CA LEU A 301 -8.88 9.99 31.19
C LEU A 301 -9.58 9.82 32.54
N ASP A 302 -9.31 10.75 33.45
CA ASP A 302 -9.92 10.79 34.77
C ASP A 302 -11.08 11.79 34.74
N THR A 303 -12.28 11.33 35.10
CA THR A 303 -13.50 12.15 35.09
C THR A 303 -13.65 13.00 36.35
N ASP A 304 -12.96 12.63 37.45
CA ASP A 304 -13.27 13.16 38.77
C ASP A 304 -12.43 14.39 39.15
N TYR A 305 -11.31 14.63 38.46
CA TYR A 305 -10.36 15.70 38.76
C TYR A 305 -10.03 16.57 37.53
N GLY A 306 -11.06 17.02 36.82
CA GLY A 306 -10.97 18.01 35.74
C GLY A 306 -10.03 17.59 34.61
N GLU A 307 -10.52 16.74 33.70
CA GLU A 307 -9.92 16.39 32.38
C GLU A 307 -8.38 16.34 32.32
N ARG A 308 -7.70 15.77 33.33
CA ARG A 308 -6.25 15.58 33.26
C ARG A 308 -5.95 14.30 32.49
N GLU A 309 -5.73 14.43 31.19
CA GLU A 309 -5.23 13.34 30.36
C GLU A 309 -3.77 13.02 30.74
N LYS A 310 -3.55 11.82 31.27
CA LYS A 310 -2.19 11.28 31.49
C LYS A 310 -1.81 10.39 30.32
N GLN A 311 -0.80 10.82 29.56
CA GLN A 311 -0.27 10.08 28.42
C GLN A 311 1.07 9.41 28.75
N LYS A 312 1.25 8.16 28.30
CA LYS A 312 2.54 7.48 28.23
C LYS A 312 2.71 6.80 26.89
N ILE A 313 3.89 6.96 26.29
CA ILE A 313 4.24 6.37 25.00
C ILE A 313 5.49 5.52 25.17
N TRP A 314 5.50 4.34 24.55
CA TRP A 314 6.64 3.44 24.51
C TRP A 314 7.04 3.13 23.09
N PHE A 315 8.34 3.06 22.84
CA PHE A 315 8.83 2.32 21.68
C PHE A 315 8.33 0.86 21.81
N TYR A 316 7.69 0.36 20.76
CA TYR A 316 7.07 -0.96 20.78
C TYR A 316 7.73 -1.91 19.78
N SER A 317 7.88 -1.52 18.51
CA SER A 317 8.47 -2.37 17.47
C SER A 317 9.12 -1.53 16.37
N VAL A 318 10.01 -2.14 15.59
CA VAL A 318 10.51 -1.57 14.32
C VAL A 318 10.56 -2.64 13.22
N TYR A 319 10.15 -2.20 12.04
CA TYR A 319 9.74 -2.92 10.84
C TYR A 319 10.23 -2.47 9.46
N GLU A 320 10.38 -3.36 8.47
CA GLU A 320 10.21 -2.96 7.06
C GLU A 320 8.85 -3.45 6.55
N PRO A 321 7.84 -2.57 6.35
CA PRO A 321 6.50 -2.98 5.93
C PRO A 321 6.45 -3.55 4.51
N ARG A 322 7.46 -3.27 3.68
CA ARG A 322 7.54 -3.74 2.28
C ARG A 322 8.33 -5.03 2.10
N ARG A 323 8.69 -5.71 3.19
CA ARG A 323 9.44 -6.96 3.14
C ARG A 323 8.69 -8.02 2.34
N GLY A 324 9.34 -8.57 1.32
CA GLY A 324 8.77 -9.63 0.47
C GLY A 324 7.73 -9.15 -0.52
N MET A 325 7.45 -7.84 -0.60
CA MET A 325 6.67 -7.29 -1.71
C MET A 325 7.57 -7.22 -2.95
N GLN A 326 7.11 -7.79 -4.07
CA GLN A 326 7.69 -7.47 -5.37
C GLN A 326 7.39 -6.00 -5.66
N ALA A 327 8.40 -5.25 -6.14
CA ALA A 327 8.14 -3.92 -6.68
C ALA A 327 7.20 -4.09 -7.89
N GLY A 328 6.02 -3.48 -7.81
CA GLY A 328 5.00 -3.55 -8.87
C GLY A 328 5.38 -2.78 -10.12
#